data_AF-A0A6V7LDR8-F1
#
_entry.id   AF-A0A6V7LDR8-F1
#
_cell.length_a   1.000
_cell.length_b   1.000
_cell.length_c   1.000
_cell.angle_alpha   90.00
_cell.angle_beta   90.00
_cell.angle_gamma   90.00
#
_symmetry.space_group_name_H-M   'P 1'
#
loop_
_entity.id
_entity.type
_entity.pdbx_description
1 polymer ?
#
loop_
_entity_poly.entity_id
_entity_poly.type
_entity_poly.pdbx_seq_one_letter_code
_entity_poly.pdbx_strand_id
1 'polypeptide(L)'
;RGDQWIGYEDPISVKVKTAYIKQVQLGGIGLHSLDLDDFVGLCENPWPMLSTATGSLGLLDYPLGRCEKDGISSDPDNCSGFLVCENKKLYRRSCGMGRFFEVSTNKCIKANPDICHPGHMESFKGSQKFLANLKEKSQKQRLQMKKSGPRVVCYVTSWSLYRKGDGKFVPEHLDTRLCTDVVYAFAGLNPDTLMVQPFDPWADVDHDLYGRITSIDGPRILLALGGWTDSTGDKYSRLVRSPTARQRFIETTINYLHMNNFDGLSLEWNYPKCWQSDCKKGPDSDKPNFTKLIQEMRKAFDATSPPLTLAVSLSGYKEVIDKAYDVRDITEAAEFVSVMTYDYHGAWEGHTGHLAPLYQRDGDSNPYYNM
;
A
#
# COMPACT_ATOMS: atom_id res chain seq x y z
N ARG A 1 32.02 -3.01 -7.09
CA ARG A 1 32.25 -2.25 -5.83
C ARG A 1 32.64 -0.84 -6.26
N GLY A 2 31.69 0.09 -6.29
CA GLY A 2 31.85 1.44 -6.85
C GLY A 2 30.72 1.86 -7.81
N ASP A 3 29.83 0.92 -8.15
CA ASP A 3 28.71 1.03 -9.10
C ASP A 3 27.34 0.81 -8.41
N GLN A 4 27.34 0.70 -7.08
CA GLN A 4 26.14 0.40 -6.30
C GLN A 4 25.63 1.67 -5.64
N TRP A 5 24.38 2.00 -5.93
CA TRP A 5 23.64 3.06 -5.27
C TRP A 5 22.73 2.44 -4.21
N ILE A 6 22.80 2.96 -2.98
CA ILE A 6 21.94 2.53 -1.88
C ILE A 6 21.28 3.77 -1.29
N GLY A 7 19.97 3.87 -1.43
CA GLY A 7 19.12 4.80 -0.69
C GLY A 7 18.17 4.01 0.20
N TYR A 8 17.89 4.52 1.40
CA TYR A 8 16.97 3.89 2.33
C TYR A 8 16.25 4.94 3.18
N GLU A 9 15.09 4.54 3.68
CA GLU A 9 14.36 5.24 4.74
C GLU A 9 14.62 4.53 6.07
N ASP A 10 14.35 5.22 7.18
CA ASP A 10 14.41 4.65 8.52
C ASP A 10 13.18 5.09 9.35
N PRO A 11 12.95 4.55 10.56
CA PRO A 11 11.79 4.93 11.35
C PRO A 11 11.77 6.43 11.71
N ILE A 12 12.93 7.08 11.79
CA ILE A 12 13.02 8.51 12.10
C ILE A 12 12.54 9.32 10.88
N SER A 13 13.02 9.01 9.68
CA SER A 13 12.58 9.67 8.46
C SER A 13 11.07 9.50 8.23
N VAL A 14 10.53 8.30 8.47
CA VAL A 14 9.07 8.04 8.40
C VAL A 14 8.30 8.86 9.44
N LYS A 15 8.79 9.00 10.68
CA LYS A 15 8.16 9.87 11.70
C LYS A 15 8.14 11.33 11.27
N VAL A 16 9.23 11.83 10.70
CA VAL A 16 9.33 13.21 10.24
C VAL A 16 8.35 13.45 9.07
N LYS A 17 8.29 12.53 8.11
CA LYS A 17 7.36 12.60 6.96
C LYS A 17 5.89 12.51 7.38
N THR A 18 5.57 11.64 8.34
CA THR A 18 4.21 11.54 8.88
C THR A 18 3.81 12.77 9.70
N ALA A 19 4.76 13.42 10.38
CA ALA A 19 4.53 14.72 11.01
C ALA A 19 4.22 15.82 9.97
N TYR A 20 4.97 15.85 8.87
CA TYR A 20 4.69 16.75 7.74
C TYR A 20 3.30 16.49 7.15
N ILE A 21 2.95 15.24 6.84
CA ILE A 21 1.62 14.83 6.35
C ILE A 21 0.50 15.39 7.23
N LYS A 22 0.65 15.31 8.57
CA LYS A 22 -0.33 15.89 9.50
C LYS A 22 -0.35 17.42 9.46
N GLN A 23 0.81 18.05 9.39
CA GLN A 23 0.95 19.51 9.38
C GLN A 23 0.29 20.13 8.14
N VAL A 24 0.49 19.53 6.97
CA VAL A 24 -0.06 20.00 5.69
C VAL A 24 -1.41 19.35 5.33
N GLN A 25 -1.99 18.57 6.24
CA GLN A 25 -3.30 17.92 6.11
C GLN A 25 -3.44 17.00 4.89
N LEU A 26 -2.36 16.28 4.54
CA LEU A 26 -2.40 15.26 3.49
C LEU A 26 -3.22 14.04 3.94
N GLY A 27 -3.79 13.35 2.95
CA GLY A 27 -4.72 12.24 3.17
C GLY A 27 -4.09 10.95 3.73
N GLY A 28 -2.77 10.85 3.81
CA GLY A 28 -2.09 9.64 4.27
C GLY A 28 -0.67 9.49 3.73
N ILE A 29 -0.15 8.26 3.79
CA ILE A 29 1.15 7.86 3.26
C ILE A 29 1.03 6.57 2.44
N GLY A 30 1.78 6.48 1.35
CA GLY A 30 1.97 5.24 0.58
C GLY A 30 3.37 4.69 0.81
N LEU A 31 3.49 3.37 0.98
CA LEU A 31 4.78 2.68 1.09
C LEU A 31 4.97 1.78 -0.14
N HIS A 32 5.92 2.14 -0.99
CA HIS A 32 6.30 1.39 -2.19
C HIS A 32 7.77 0.96 -2.09
N SER A 33 8.11 -0.33 -2.09
CA SER A 33 7.25 -1.51 -1.98
C SER A 33 7.51 -2.27 -0.68
N LEU A 34 6.47 -2.94 -0.16
CA LEU A 34 6.49 -3.52 1.19
C LEU A 34 7.52 -4.65 1.37
N ASP A 35 7.88 -5.34 0.29
CA ASP A 35 8.91 -6.36 0.29
C ASP A 35 10.32 -5.81 0.56
N LEU A 36 10.52 -4.49 0.55
CA LEU A 36 11.76 -3.82 0.96
C LEU A 36 11.77 -3.39 2.43
N ASP A 37 10.64 -3.48 3.14
CA ASP A 37 10.64 -3.33 4.60
C ASP A 37 11.18 -4.61 5.26
N ASP A 38 11.65 -4.53 6.51
CA ASP A 38 12.08 -5.71 7.27
C ASP A 38 10.86 -6.48 7.77
N PHE A 39 10.08 -7.08 6.86
CA PHE A 39 8.83 -7.78 7.18
C PHE A 39 9.06 -9.08 7.97
N VAL A 40 10.28 -9.64 7.92
CA VAL A 40 10.68 -10.83 8.68
C VAL A 40 11.14 -10.48 10.09
N GLY A 41 11.64 -9.25 10.32
CA GLY A 41 12.23 -8.85 11.60
C GLY A 41 13.62 -9.45 11.79
N LEU A 42 14.48 -9.35 10.77
CA LEU A 42 15.88 -9.77 10.83
C LEU A 42 16.74 -8.81 11.65
N CYS A 43 16.49 -7.51 11.51
CA CYS A 43 17.24 -6.46 12.19
C CYS A 43 16.70 -6.26 13.60
N GLU A 44 15.38 -6.09 13.74
CA GLU A 44 14.71 -5.90 15.03
C GLU A 44 13.29 -6.50 15.05
N ASN A 45 12.27 -5.64 15.03
CA ASN A 45 10.87 -6.00 14.93
C ASN A 45 10.46 -5.98 13.45
N PRO A 46 9.52 -6.84 13.05
CA PRO A 46 8.98 -6.82 11.70
C PRO A 46 8.35 -5.46 11.38
N TRP A 47 8.34 -5.09 10.11
CA TRP A 47 7.65 -3.91 9.61
C TRP A 47 8.08 -2.60 10.29
N PRO A 48 9.37 -2.29 10.44
CA PRO A 48 9.81 -1.07 11.12
C PRO A 48 9.32 0.19 10.41
N MET A 49 9.28 0.24 9.07
CA MET A 49 8.77 1.41 8.35
C MET A 49 7.25 1.47 8.45
N LEU A 50 6.60 0.36 8.10
CA LEU A 50 5.15 0.31 8.01
C LEU A 50 4.49 0.50 9.39
N SER A 51 4.97 -0.15 10.44
CA SER A 51 4.48 0.07 11.81
C SER A 51 4.69 1.50 12.29
N THR A 52 5.81 2.11 11.91
CA THR A 52 6.08 3.52 12.25
C THR A 52 5.12 4.46 11.53
N ALA A 53 4.84 4.23 10.25
CA ALA A 53 3.87 5.00 9.48
C ALA A 53 2.48 4.93 10.11
N THR A 54 1.98 3.70 10.32
CA THR A 54 0.64 3.45 10.86
C THR A 54 0.49 3.95 12.30
N GLY A 55 1.51 3.76 13.14
CA GLY A 55 1.54 4.28 14.51
C GLY A 55 1.58 5.80 14.55
N SER A 56 2.46 6.41 13.74
CA SER A 56 2.60 7.88 13.71
C SER A 56 1.34 8.55 13.20
N LEU A 57 0.56 7.92 12.31
CA LEU A 57 -0.75 8.42 11.87
C LEU A 57 -1.89 8.14 12.87
N GLY A 58 -1.61 7.48 13.99
CA GLY A 58 -2.59 7.21 15.06
C GLY A 58 -3.55 6.06 14.75
N LEU A 59 -3.21 5.20 13.80
CA LEU A 59 -4.04 4.07 13.36
C LEU A 59 -3.80 2.81 14.20
N LEU A 60 -2.61 2.64 14.79
CA LEU A 60 -2.30 1.53 15.72
C LEU A 60 -2.66 1.80 17.19
N ASP A 61 -3.10 3.01 17.50
CA ASP A 61 -3.40 3.46 18.87
C ASP A 61 -4.91 3.52 19.18
N TYR A 62 -5.74 2.89 18.35
CA TYR A 62 -7.13 2.68 18.70
C TYR A 62 -7.25 1.49 19.66
N PRO A 63 -7.70 1.69 20.90
CA PRO A 63 -7.92 0.58 21.81
C PRO A 63 -8.96 -0.37 21.23
N LEU A 64 -8.62 -1.66 21.13
CA LEU A 64 -9.58 -2.73 20.85
C LEU A 64 -10.70 -2.77 21.91
N GLY A 65 -10.40 -2.28 23.10
CA GLY A 65 -11.35 -2.13 24.18
C GLY A 65 -10.69 -1.57 25.44
N ARG A 66 -11.44 -1.63 26.53
CA ARG A 66 -10.92 -1.35 27.87
C ARG A 66 -10.51 -2.67 28.52
N CYS A 67 -9.43 -2.61 29.28
CA CYS A 67 -8.91 -3.69 30.10
C CYS A 67 -8.83 -3.22 31.55
N GLU A 68 -9.00 -4.16 32.49
CA GLU A 68 -9.13 -3.85 33.92
C GLU A 68 -7.77 -3.60 34.59
N LYS A 69 -6.71 -4.25 34.09
CA LYS A 69 -5.33 -4.13 34.58
C LYS A 69 -4.35 -4.08 33.42
N ASP A 70 -3.34 -3.25 33.56
CA ASP A 70 -2.23 -3.16 32.62
C ASP A 70 -1.42 -4.47 32.62
N GLY A 71 -0.87 -4.85 31.46
CA GLY A 71 -0.17 -6.13 31.29
C GLY A 71 -0.15 -6.60 29.84
N ILE A 72 0.53 -7.73 29.60
CA ILE A 72 0.69 -8.32 28.26
C ILE A 72 0.14 -9.76 28.26
N SER A 73 -0.51 -10.18 27.18
CA SER A 73 -1.00 -11.55 27.00
C SER A 73 -0.78 -12.05 25.57
N SER A 74 -0.79 -13.37 25.38
CA SER A 74 -0.88 -13.94 24.03
C SER A 74 -2.20 -13.55 23.36
N ASP A 75 -2.18 -13.52 22.04
CA ASP A 75 -3.36 -13.30 21.22
C ASP A 75 -4.13 -14.62 21.03
N PRO A 76 -5.46 -14.64 21.26
CA PRO A 76 -6.27 -15.85 21.21
C PRO A 76 -6.48 -16.42 19.79
N ASP A 77 -6.18 -15.65 18.75
CA ASP A 77 -6.43 -16.02 17.34
C ASP A 77 -5.17 -16.02 16.49
N ASN A 78 -4.01 -15.61 17.04
CA ASN A 78 -2.77 -15.49 16.27
C ASN A 78 -1.55 -15.79 17.16
N CYS A 79 -0.81 -16.87 16.90
CA CYS A 79 0.40 -17.23 17.64
C CYS A 79 1.49 -16.15 17.61
N SER A 80 1.54 -15.38 16.52
CA SER A 80 2.44 -14.25 16.36
C SER A 80 1.88 -12.96 16.95
N GLY A 81 0.60 -12.93 17.33
CA GLY A 81 -0.03 -11.77 17.96
C GLY A 81 0.17 -11.74 19.48
N PHE A 82 0.10 -10.54 20.05
CA PHE A 82 -0.02 -10.35 21.49
C PHE A 82 -0.86 -9.12 21.82
N LEU A 83 -1.43 -9.10 23.02
CA LEU A 83 -2.25 -8.00 23.51
C LEU A 83 -1.48 -7.24 24.60
N VAL A 84 -1.49 -5.91 24.52
CA VAL A 84 -0.89 -5.02 25.52
C VAL A 84 -1.99 -4.16 26.11
N CYS A 85 -2.21 -4.25 27.41
CA CYS A 85 -3.02 -3.31 28.16
C CYS A 85 -2.13 -2.26 28.78
N GLU A 86 -2.36 -1.00 28.44
CA GLU A 86 -1.66 0.14 29.01
C GLU A 86 -2.66 1.27 29.24
N ASN A 87 -2.67 1.87 30.44
CA ASN A 87 -3.61 2.92 30.80
C ASN A 87 -5.09 2.51 30.61
N LYS A 88 -5.43 1.26 30.96
CA LYS A 88 -6.77 0.65 30.74
C LYS A 88 -7.22 0.55 29.28
N LYS A 89 -6.30 0.73 28.32
CA LYS A 89 -6.55 0.61 26.88
C LYS A 89 -5.86 -0.64 26.36
N LEU A 90 -6.62 -1.49 25.66
CA LEU A 90 -6.13 -2.74 25.11
C LEU A 90 -5.69 -2.54 23.66
N TYR A 91 -4.44 -2.88 23.36
CA TYR A 91 -3.83 -2.82 22.05
C TYR A 91 -3.46 -4.22 21.60
N ARG A 92 -3.50 -4.48 20.28
CA ARG A 92 -2.99 -5.72 19.68
C ARG A 92 -1.72 -5.39 18.92
N ARG A 93 -0.72 -6.25 19.07
CA ARG A 93 0.62 -6.15 18.49
C ARG A 93 0.97 -7.48 17.81
N SER A 94 2.10 -7.55 17.09
CA SER A 94 2.56 -8.78 16.43
C SER A 94 4.08 -8.91 16.56
N CYS A 95 4.53 -10.14 16.69
CA CYS A 95 5.91 -10.59 16.66
C CYS A 95 6.44 -10.79 15.24
N GLY A 96 5.57 -10.75 14.22
CA GLY A 96 5.94 -10.98 12.84
C GLY A 96 5.98 -12.44 12.45
N MET A 97 6.32 -12.67 11.18
CA MET A 97 6.36 -14.00 10.61
C MET A 97 7.47 -14.86 11.22
N GLY A 98 7.18 -16.14 11.47
CA GLY A 98 8.17 -17.08 11.99
C GLY A 98 8.55 -16.84 13.45
N ARG A 99 7.80 -15.97 14.17
CA ARG A 99 8.00 -15.69 15.58
C ARG A 99 6.69 -15.77 16.35
N PHE A 100 6.70 -16.39 17.53
CA PHE A 100 5.56 -16.48 18.44
C PHE A 100 5.82 -15.64 19.68
N PHE A 101 4.74 -15.13 20.28
CA PHE A 101 4.83 -14.40 21.54
C PHE A 101 4.86 -15.37 22.72
N GLU A 102 5.98 -15.38 23.44
CA GLU A 102 6.17 -16.19 24.66
C GLU A 102 5.77 -15.37 25.89
N VAL A 103 4.66 -15.75 26.52
CA VAL A 103 4.08 -15.03 27.66
C VAL A 103 4.98 -15.10 28.89
N SER A 104 5.64 -16.24 29.14
CA SER A 104 6.49 -16.42 30.33
C SER A 104 7.71 -15.47 30.35
N THR A 105 8.19 -15.08 29.17
CA THR A 105 9.36 -14.19 29.03
C THR A 105 9.00 -12.81 28.50
N ASN A 106 7.74 -12.58 28.11
CA ASN A 106 7.26 -11.40 27.38
C ASN A 106 8.13 -11.08 26.14
N LYS A 107 8.54 -12.11 25.38
CA LYS A 107 9.41 -11.95 24.21
C LYS A 107 8.83 -12.60 22.97
N CYS A 108 9.08 -11.98 21.83
CA CYS A 108 8.89 -12.60 20.52
C CYS A 108 10.05 -13.55 20.24
N ILE A 109 9.79 -14.86 20.26
CA ILE A 109 10.79 -15.90 20.04
C ILE A 109 10.51 -16.65 18.74
N LYS A 110 11.49 -17.42 18.25
CA LYS A 110 11.32 -18.21 17.02
C LYS A 110 10.13 -19.15 17.15
N ALA A 111 9.30 -19.21 16.10
CA ALA A 111 8.10 -20.05 16.08
C ALA A 111 8.48 -21.51 16.38
N ASN A 112 7.87 -22.03 17.43
CA ASN A 112 7.95 -23.43 17.85
C ASN A 112 6.51 -23.93 18.09
N PRO A 113 6.08 -25.04 17.46
CA PRO A 113 4.78 -25.66 17.72
C PRO A 113 4.48 -25.89 19.22
N ASP A 114 5.51 -26.14 20.03
CA ASP A 114 5.37 -26.36 21.47
C ASP A 114 5.02 -25.09 22.26
N ILE A 115 5.13 -23.91 21.63
CA ILE A 115 5.03 -22.59 22.26
C ILE A 115 3.71 -21.89 21.89
N CYS A 116 3.07 -22.29 20.79
CA CYS A 116 1.77 -21.70 20.45
C CYS A 116 0.67 -22.27 21.34
N HIS A 117 0.35 -21.52 22.41
CA HIS A 117 -0.84 -21.72 23.22
C HIS A 117 -1.78 -20.52 23.07
N PRO A 118 -2.62 -20.46 22.02
CA PRO A 118 -3.54 -19.35 21.81
C PRO A 118 -4.42 -19.13 23.04
N GLY A 119 -4.37 -17.92 23.61
CA GLY A 119 -5.16 -17.56 24.80
C GLY A 119 -4.58 -17.99 26.15
N HIS A 120 -3.31 -18.42 26.22
CA HIS A 120 -2.59 -18.67 27.48
C HIS A 120 -2.20 -17.35 28.17
N MET A 121 -2.40 -17.27 29.49
CA MET A 121 -2.27 -16.06 30.31
C MET A 121 -1.54 -16.36 31.63
N GLU A 122 -0.52 -15.57 31.98
CA GLU A 122 0.07 -15.62 33.33
C GLU A 122 -0.45 -14.53 34.29
N SER A 123 -0.94 -13.38 33.81
CA SER A 123 -1.23 -12.23 34.68
C SER A 123 -2.71 -11.79 34.77
N PHE A 124 -3.62 -12.40 33.99
CA PHE A 124 -5.03 -12.03 33.98
C PHE A 124 -5.91 -13.05 34.72
N LYS A 125 -6.29 -12.75 35.97
CA LYS A 125 -7.42 -13.44 36.62
C LYS A 125 -8.72 -12.72 36.29
N GLY A 126 -9.45 -13.25 35.30
CA GLY A 126 -10.86 -12.91 35.01
C GLY A 126 -11.15 -12.46 33.57
N SER A 127 -11.09 -13.34 32.56
CA SER A 127 -11.34 -12.89 31.17
C SER A 127 -11.75 -13.94 30.12
N GLN A 128 -12.11 -15.19 30.44
CA GLN A 128 -12.60 -16.12 29.39
C GLN A 128 -13.85 -15.59 28.66
N LYS A 129 -14.79 -14.98 29.40
CA LYS A 129 -15.97 -14.29 28.83
C LYS A 129 -15.60 -13.03 28.03
N PHE A 130 -14.49 -12.38 28.38
CA PHE A 130 -13.99 -11.16 27.73
C PHE A 130 -13.27 -11.48 26.42
N LEU A 131 -12.48 -12.57 26.36
CA LEU A 131 -11.86 -13.07 25.14
C LEU A 131 -12.91 -13.56 24.13
N ALA A 132 -13.97 -14.23 24.59
CA ALA A 132 -15.11 -14.58 23.74
C ALA A 132 -15.79 -13.32 23.16
N ASN A 133 -16.00 -12.28 23.98
CA ASN A 133 -16.52 -10.98 23.54
C ASN A 133 -15.56 -10.24 22.60
N LEU A 134 -14.24 -10.41 22.74
CA LEU A 134 -13.24 -9.86 21.82
C LEU A 134 -13.24 -10.58 20.48
N LYS A 135 -13.44 -11.90 20.42
CA LYS A 135 -13.62 -12.61 19.15
C LYS A 135 -14.83 -12.07 18.39
N GLU A 136 -15.96 -11.91 19.09
CA GLU A 136 -17.21 -11.39 18.54
C GLU A 136 -17.12 -9.90 18.14
N LYS A 137 -16.39 -9.08 18.92
CA LYS A 137 -16.11 -7.68 18.58
C LYS A 137 -15.05 -7.52 17.49
N SER A 138 -14.05 -8.40 17.39
CA SER A 138 -13.03 -8.31 16.35
C SER A 138 -13.61 -8.60 14.98
N GLN A 139 -14.59 -9.52 14.88
CA GLN A 139 -15.37 -9.72 13.66
C GLN A 139 -16.21 -8.49 13.29
N LYS A 140 -16.71 -7.72 14.26
CA LYS A 140 -17.47 -6.48 14.01
C LYS A 140 -16.60 -5.21 13.84
N GLN A 141 -15.38 -5.17 14.40
CA GLN A 141 -14.41 -4.08 14.22
C GLN A 141 -13.59 -4.22 12.93
N ARG A 142 -13.51 -5.43 12.36
CA ARG A 142 -12.90 -5.73 11.05
C ARG A 142 -13.48 -4.95 9.86
N LEU A 143 -14.59 -4.22 10.04
CA LEU A 143 -15.32 -3.58 8.94
C LEU A 143 -15.38 -2.05 8.94
N GLN A 144 -14.66 -1.32 9.80
CA GLN A 144 -14.56 0.15 9.67
C GLN A 144 -13.20 0.68 10.12
N MET A 145 -12.19 0.50 9.27
CA MET A 145 -11.28 1.63 9.06
C MET A 145 -12.16 2.79 8.62
N LYS A 146 -12.21 3.87 9.40
CA LYS A 146 -13.13 4.97 9.12
C LYS A 146 -12.95 5.37 7.65
N LYS A 147 -14.03 5.37 6.87
CA LYS A 147 -14.05 5.99 5.52
C LYS A 147 -13.42 7.40 5.54
N SER A 148 -13.47 8.06 6.71
CA SER A 148 -12.80 9.32 7.03
C SER A 148 -11.61 9.12 7.99
N GLY A 149 -10.39 9.20 7.46
CA GLY A 149 -9.17 9.14 8.26
C GLY A 149 -7.92 9.12 7.38
N PRO A 150 -6.72 9.26 7.97
CA PRO A 150 -5.47 9.11 7.23
C PRO A 150 -5.36 7.69 6.65
N ARG A 151 -4.78 7.60 5.46
CA ARG A 151 -4.55 6.34 4.73
C ARG A 151 -3.12 5.84 4.90
N VAL A 152 -2.95 4.53 4.95
CA VAL A 152 -1.66 3.83 4.83
C VAL A 152 -1.81 2.87 3.67
N VAL A 153 -1.34 3.31 2.50
CA VAL A 153 -1.46 2.59 1.23
C VAL A 153 -0.24 1.69 1.07
N CYS A 154 -0.48 0.39 1.04
CA CYS A 154 0.53 -0.65 1.06
C CYS A 154 0.71 -1.28 -0.32
N TYR A 155 1.84 -1.06 -0.97
CA TYR A 155 2.10 -1.65 -2.27
C TYR A 155 2.73 -3.04 -2.14
N VAL A 156 2.02 -4.05 -2.66
CA VAL A 156 2.47 -5.44 -2.77
C VAL A 156 2.82 -5.73 -4.22
N THR A 157 4.05 -6.15 -4.48
CA THR A 157 4.56 -6.34 -5.83
C THR A 157 4.57 -7.82 -6.20
N SER A 158 4.04 -8.18 -7.37
CA SER A 158 3.96 -9.59 -7.82
C SER A 158 5.35 -10.25 -7.93
N TRP A 159 6.34 -9.49 -8.41
CA TRP A 159 7.70 -10.00 -8.62
C TRP A 159 8.47 -10.27 -7.32
N SER A 160 7.97 -9.81 -6.17
CA SER A 160 8.58 -10.12 -4.88
C SER A 160 8.50 -11.62 -4.52
N LEU A 161 7.60 -12.37 -5.16
CA LEU A 161 7.52 -13.84 -5.13
C LEU A 161 8.84 -14.51 -5.56
N TYR A 162 9.57 -13.87 -6.48
CA TYR A 162 10.79 -14.42 -7.08
C TYR A 162 12.07 -14.11 -6.32
N ARG A 163 11.98 -13.28 -5.26
CA ARG A 163 13.14 -13.02 -4.41
C ARG A 163 13.55 -14.30 -3.68
N LYS A 164 14.84 -14.37 -3.33
CA LYS A 164 15.44 -15.55 -2.66
C LYS A 164 15.60 -15.29 -1.17
N GLY A 165 15.59 -16.38 -0.39
CA GLY A 165 15.82 -16.34 1.06
C GLY A 165 14.84 -15.41 1.76
N ASP A 166 15.35 -14.62 2.70
CA ASP A 166 14.54 -13.71 3.53
C ASP A 166 13.91 -12.54 2.75
N GLY A 167 14.34 -12.31 1.50
CA GLY A 167 13.72 -11.32 0.64
C GLY A 167 12.43 -11.79 -0.05
N LYS A 168 12.12 -13.09 -0.02
CA LYS A 168 10.90 -13.64 -0.65
C LYS A 168 9.66 -13.10 0.04
N PHE A 169 8.81 -12.41 -0.70
CA PHE A 169 7.58 -11.83 -0.16
C PHE A 169 6.36 -12.33 -0.92
N VAL A 170 5.28 -12.60 -0.19
CA VAL A 170 3.99 -13.08 -0.70
C VAL A 170 2.86 -12.48 0.14
N PRO A 171 1.60 -12.45 -0.35
CA PRO A 171 0.47 -11.84 0.35
C PRO A 171 0.33 -12.25 1.83
N GLU A 172 0.62 -13.50 2.17
CA GLU A 172 0.50 -14.04 3.54
C GLU A 172 1.50 -13.44 4.53
N HIS A 173 2.54 -12.76 4.03
CA HIS A 173 3.50 -12.06 4.88
C HIS A 173 2.97 -10.74 5.40
N LEU A 174 1.92 -10.19 4.78
CA LEU A 174 1.36 -8.90 5.10
C LEU A 174 0.67 -8.91 6.47
N ASP A 175 1.08 -7.99 7.36
CA ASP A 175 0.30 -7.68 8.55
C ASP A 175 -0.82 -6.72 8.17
N THR A 176 -2.00 -7.27 7.89
CA THR A 176 -3.15 -6.52 7.34
C THR A 176 -3.64 -5.40 8.25
N ARG A 177 -3.27 -5.41 9.54
CA ARG A 177 -3.63 -4.36 10.52
C ARG A 177 -2.86 -3.07 10.30
N LEU A 178 -1.78 -3.13 9.53
CA LEU A 178 -0.92 -1.99 9.27
C LEU A 178 -1.36 -1.16 8.06
N CYS A 179 -2.28 -1.67 7.24
CA CYS A 179 -2.67 -1.06 5.97
C CYS A 179 -4.14 -0.62 6.01
N THR A 180 -4.44 0.52 5.39
CA THR A 180 -5.83 0.93 5.09
C THR A 180 -6.28 0.39 3.74
N ASP A 181 -5.34 0.39 2.82
CA ASP A 181 -5.51 0.02 1.42
C ASP A 181 -4.27 -0.77 1.03
N VAL A 182 -4.48 -1.84 0.28
CA VAL A 182 -3.41 -2.62 -0.35
C VAL A 182 -3.54 -2.46 -1.85
N VAL A 183 -2.43 -2.12 -2.50
CA VAL A 183 -2.36 -1.97 -3.95
C VAL A 183 -1.49 -3.10 -4.48
N TYR A 184 -2.11 -4.04 -5.21
CA TYR A 184 -1.40 -5.11 -5.89
C TYR A 184 -0.81 -4.59 -7.21
N ALA A 185 0.52 -4.56 -7.27
CA ALA A 185 1.31 -4.05 -8.38
C ALA A 185 1.93 -5.21 -9.17
N PHE A 186 1.66 -5.38 -10.47
CA PHE A 186 0.76 -4.61 -11.34
C PHE A 186 -0.02 -5.57 -12.24
N ALA A 187 -1.16 -5.13 -12.76
CA ALA A 187 -1.71 -5.61 -14.03
C ALA A 187 -1.16 -4.78 -15.19
N GLY A 188 -1.24 -5.35 -16.40
CA GLY A 188 -0.83 -4.69 -17.64
C GLY A 188 -1.99 -4.26 -18.53
N LEU A 189 -1.74 -3.29 -19.41
CA LEU A 189 -2.65 -2.94 -20.50
C LEU A 189 -2.23 -3.69 -21.77
N ASN A 190 -3.11 -4.52 -22.32
CA ASN A 190 -2.85 -5.21 -23.58
C ASN A 190 -2.75 -4.18 -24.73
N PRO A 191 -1.65 -4.15 -25.52
CA PRO A 191 -1.45 -3.13 -26.54
C PRO A 191 -2.39 -3.23 -27.73
N ASP A 192 -2.94 -4.42 -28.01
CA ASP A 192 -3.81 -4.68 -29.15
C ASP A 192 -5.28 -4.44 -28.81
N THR A 193 -5.73 -4.95 -27.66
CA THR A 193 -7.13 -4.86 -27.24
C THR A 193 -7.43 -3.63 -26.38
N LEU A 194 -6.40 -3.02 -25.79
CA LEU A 194 -6.51 -1.93 -24.81
C LEU A 194 -7.38 -2.32 -23.60
N MET A 195 -7.27 -3.57 -23.17
CA MET A 195 -7.96 -4.14 -22.01
C MET A 195 -6.95 -4.57 -20.94
N VAL A 196 -7.40 -4.61 -19.69
CA VAL A 196 -6.61 -5.11 -18.55
C VAL A 196 -6.27 -6.58 -18.76
N GLN A 197 -5.03 -6.96 -18.44
CA GLN A 197 -4.53 -8.34 -18.43
C GLN A 197 -3.59 -8.56 -17.24
N PRO A 198 -3.36 -9.82 -16.81
CA PRO A 198 -2.31 -10.11 -15.85
C PRO A 198 -0.96 -9.64 -16.39
N PHE A 199 -0.13 -9.03 -15.55
CA PHE A 199 1.22 -8.65 -15.97
C PHE A 199 2.13 -9.87 -16.01
N ASP A 200 1.95 -10.78 -15.05
CA ASP A 200 2.64 -12.05 -14.97
C ASP A 200 1.61 -13.18 -14.77
N PRO A 201 1.08 -13.76 -15.86
CA PRO A 201 0.05 -14.81 -15.76
C PRO A 201 0.46 -16.01 -14.90
N TRP A 202 1.76 -16.35 -14.85
CA TRP A 202 2.23 -17.46 -14.04
C TRP A 202 2.12 -17.13 -12.54
N ALA A 203 2.51 -15.93 -12.14
CA ALA A 203 2.40 -15.51 -10.74
C ALA A 203 0.94 -15.21 -10.36
N ASP A 204 0.25 -14.44 -11.19
CA ASP A 204 -1.06 -13.88 -10.91
C ASP A 204 -2.18 -14.94 -10.98
N VAL A 205 -2.11 -15.85 -11.96
CA VAL A 205 -3.14 -16.86 -12.24
C VAL A 205 -2.69 -18.26 -11.82
N ASP A 206 -1.57 -18.77 -12.34
CA ASP A 206 -1.16 -20.17 -12.07
C ASP A 206 -0.77 -20.39 -10.60
N HIS A 207 -0.18 -19.37 -9.96
CA HIS A 207 0.18 -19.33 -8.54
C HIS A 207 -0.81 -18.56 -7.66
N ASP A 208 -1.95 -18.17 -8.25
CA ASP A 208 -3.11 -17.56 -7.60
C ASP A 208 -2.78 -16.36 -6.71
N LEU A 209 -1.80 -15.53 -7.09
CA LEU A 209 -1.49 -14.34 -6.29
C LEU A 209 -2.68 -13.37 -6.22
N TYR A 210 -3.53 -13.30 -7.25
CA TYR A 210 -4.77 -12.52 -7.21
C TYR A 210 -5.77 -13.05 -6.17
N GLY A 211 -6.06 -14.36 -6.16
CA GLY A 211 -6.94 -14.94 -5.15
C GLY A 211 -6.37 -14.80 -3.74
N ARG A 212 -5.07 -15.02 -3.58
CA ARG A 212 -4.38 -14.92 -2.30
C ARG A 212 -4.38 -13.50 -1.74
N ILE A 213 -4.10 -12.47 -2.56
CA ILE A 213 -4.14 -11.08 -2.08
C ILE A 213 -5.55 -10.60 -1.79
N THR A 214 -6.55 -11.00 -2.58
CA THR A 214 -7.95 -10.59 -2.36
C THR A 214 -8.64 -11.38 -1.26
N SER A 215 -8.04 -12.50 -0.80
CA SER A 215 -8.52 -13.26 0.36
C SER A 215 -8.13 -12.65 1.71
N ILE A 216 -7.24 -11.65 1.74
CA ILE A 216 -6.80 -11.04 3.01
C ILE A 216 -7.91 -10.15 3.58
N ASP A 217 -8.06 -10.18 4.90
CA ASP A 217 -9.12 -9.45 5.61
C ASP A 217 -8.58 -8.17 6.27
N GLY A 218 -9.35 -7.08 6.21
CA GLY A 218 -9.04 -5.78 6.82
C GLY A 218 -8.99 -4.61 5.83
N PRO A 219 -7.92 -4.45 5.03
CA PRO A 219 -7.77 -3.35 4.09
C PRO A 219 -8.61 -3.55 2.82
N ARG A 220 -8.90 -2.46 2.10
CA ARG A 220 -9.39 -2.56 0.71
C ARG A 220 -8.27 -3.02 -0.20
N ILE A 221 -8.56 -3.89 -1.15
CA ILE A 221 -7.58 -4.45 -2.08
C ILE A 221 -7.81 -3.89 -3.48
N LEU A 222 -6.88 -3.08 -3.96
CA LEU A 222 -6.93 -2.46 -5.29
C LEU A 222 -5.93 -3.14 -6.22
N LEU A 223 -6.31 -3.27 -7.49
CA LEU A 223 -5.39 -3.67 -8.55
C LEU A 223 -4.74 -2.42 -9.16
N ALA A 224 -3.42 -2.32 -9.17
CA ALA A 224 -2.74 -1.26 -9.92
C ALA A 224 -2.56 -1.66 -11.38
N LEU A 225 -2.94 -0.77 -12.30
CA LEU A 225 -2.72 -0.93 -13.73
C LEU A 225 -1.64 0.06 -14.21
N GLY A 226 -0.57 -0.46 -14.77
CA GLY A 226 0.51 0.34 -15.34
C GLY A 226 1.86 0.09 -14.68
N GLY A 227 2.40 1.12 -14.04
CA GLY A 227 3.79 1.13 -13.58
C GLY A 227 4.77 1.49 -14.70
N TRP A 228 6.04 1.66 -14.34
CA TRP A 228 7.08 2.15 -15.26
C TRP A 228 7.25 1.30 -16.52
N THR A 229 7.32 -0.03 -16.36
CA THR A 229 7.54 -0.97 -17.46
C THR A 229 6.36 -1.01 -18.43
N ASP A 230 5.14 -1.15 -17.89
CA ASP A 230 3.94 -1.24 -18.72
C ASP A 230 3.62 0.09 -19.42
N SER A 231 4.08 1.22 -18.90
CA SER A 231 3.90 2.54 -19.50
C SER A 231 4.74 2.79 -20.77
N THR A 232 5.52 1.79 -21.21
CA THR A 232 6.29 1.87 -22.46
C THR A 232 5.37 1.94 -23.68
N GLY A 233 5.67 2.86 -24.60
CA GLY A 233 4.96 3.02 -25.87
C GLY A 233 3.69 3.87 -25.77
N ASP A 234 2.81 3.76 -26.77
CA ASP A 234 1.69 4.67 -26.97
C ASP A 234 0.34 4.12 -26.49
N LYS A 235 0.29 2.91 -25.93
CA LYS A 235 -0.97 2.19 -25.67
C LYS A 235 -1.93 2.92 -24.74
N TYR A 236 -1.41 3.55 -23.68
CA TYR A 236 -2.21 4.39 -22.79
C TYR A 236 -2.71 5.66 -23.48
N SER A 237 -1.88 6.30 -24.31
CA SER A 237 -2.29 7.46 -25.12
C SER A 237 -3.39 7.08 -26.14
N ARG A 238 -3.26 5.94 -26.81
CA ARG A 238 -4.29 5.39 -27.72
C ARG A 238 -5.59 5.10 -27.00
N LEU A 239 -5.52 4.54 -25.78
CA LEU A 239 -6.68 4.31 -24.93
C LEU A 239 -7.39 5.61 -24.60
N VAL A 240 -6.69 6.58 -23.99
CA VAL A 240 -7.35 7.81 -23.51
C VAL A 240 -7.87 8.67 -24.66
N ARG A 241 -7.23 8.66 -25.84
CA ARG A 241 -7.64 9.48 -26.98
C ARG A 241 -8.99 9.10 -27.57
N SER A 242 -9.41 7.85 -27.46
CA SER A 242 -10.65 7.34 -28.11
C SER A 242 -11.77 7.17 -27.09
N PRO A 243 -12.89 7.91 -27.19
CA PRO A 243 -14.05 7.73 -26.31
C PRO A 243 -14.59 6.30 -26.31
N THR A 244 -14.65 5.66 -27.48
CA THR A 244 -15.08 4.26 -27.61
C THR A 244 -14.12 3.30 -26.92
N ALA A 245 -12.80 3.54 -27.00
CA ALA A 245 -11.82 2.71 -26.31
C ALA A 245 -11.91 2.90 -24.80
N ARG A 246 -12.06 4.15 -24.31
CA ARG A 246 -12.27 4.42 -22.88
C ARG A 246 -13.50 3.71 -22.35
N GLN A 247 -14.65 3.81 -23.03
CA GLN A 247 -15.88 3.14 -22.60
C GLN A 247 -15.70 1.62 -22.52
N ARG A 248 -15.16 0.99 -23.57
CA ARG A 248 -14.90 -0.45 -23.58
C ARG A 248 -13.91 -0.86 -22.48
N PHE A 249 -12.85 -0.09 -22.29
CA PHE A 249 -11.87 -0.33 -21.23
C PHE A 249 -12.53 -0.26 -19.85
N ILE A 250 -13.38 0.74 -19.59
CA ILE A 250 -14.11 0.87 -18.31
C ILE A 250 -14.99 -0.35 -18.06
N GLU A 251 -15.84 -0.73 -19.02
CA GLU A 251 -16.75 -1.87 -18.90
C GLU A 251 -15.99 -3.18 -18.65
N THR A 252 -14.91 -3.42 -19.40
CA THR A 252 -14.09 -4.62 -19.25
C THR A 252 -13.27 -4.63 -17.97
N THR A 253 -12.82 -3.46 -17.49
CA THR A 253 -12.11 -3.32 -16.22
C THR A 253 -13.01 -3.64 -15.03
N ILE A 254 -14.26 -3.15 -15.03
CA ILE A 254 -15.24 -3.49 -13.98
C ILE A 254 -15.43 -5.00 -13.89
N ASN A 255 -15.64 -5.66 -15.04
CA ASN A 255 -15.77 -7.12 -15.09
C ASN A 255 -14.52 -7.82 -14.57
N TYR A 256 -13.33 -7.35 -14.97
CA TYR A 256 -12.06 -7.93 -14.54
C TYR A 256 -11.84 -7.83 -13.02
N LEU A 257 -12.16 -6.67 -12.43
CA LEU A 257 -12.05 -6.45 -10.99
C LEU A 257 -12.99 -7.37 -10.20
N HIS A 258 -14.26 -7.45 -10.61
CA HIS A 258 -15.24 -8.34 -9.97
C HIS A 258 -14.86 -9.82 -10.10
N MET A 259 -14.40 -10.25 -11.28
CA MET A 259 -13.98 -11.64 -11.50
C MET A 259 -12.82 -12.06 -10.59
N ASN A 260 -11.96 -11.12 -10.21
CA ASN A 260 -10.79 -11.36 -9.36
C ASN A 260 -10.97 -10.83 -7.93
N ASN A 261 -12.18 -10.46 -7.51
CA ASN A 261 -12.52 -9.97 -6.16
C ASN A 261 -11.74 -8.73 -5.68
N PHE A 262 -11.34 -7.83 -6.59
CA PHE A 262 -10.73 -6.56 -6.20
C PHE A 262 -11.78 -5.51 -5.82
N ASP A 263 -11.49 -4.70 -4.80
CA ASP A 263 -12.35 -3.59 -4.34
C ASP A 263 -12.26 -2.35 -5.24
N GLY A 264 -11.34 -2.33 -6.21
CA GLY A 264 -11.14 -1.20 -7.10
C GLY A 264 -9.83 -1.22 -7.89
N LEU A 265 -9.54 -0.09 -8.54
CA LEU A 265 -8.36 0.10 -9.39
C LEU A 265 -7.50 1.27 -8.88
N SER A 266 -6.17 1.12 -8.94
CA SER A 266 -5.21 2.22 -8.96
C SER A 266 -4.68 2.42 -10.38
N LEU A 267 -4.94 3.57 -11.01
CA LEU A 267 -4.45 3.87 -12.36
C LEU A 267 -3.07 4.54 -12.30
N GLU A 268 -2.04 3.88 -12.82
CA GLU A 268 -0.63 4.26 -12.64
C GLU A 268 0.12 4.34 -13.98
N TRP A 269 -0.37 5.17 -14.90
CA TRP A 269 0.32 5.46 -16.16
C TRP A 269 1.46 6.46 -15.93
N ASN A 270 2.68 6.06 -16.31
CA ASN A 270 3.91 6.85 -16.20
C ASN A 270 4.44 7.33 -17.56
N TYR A 271 4.04 8.48 -18.09
CA TYR A 271 3.01 9.43 -17.62
C TYR A 271 2.22 9.96 -18.82
N PRO A 272 0.97 10.44 -18.65
CA PRO A 272 0.30 11.21 -19.70
C PRO A 272 1.22 12.31 -20.23
N LYS A 273 1.30 12.50 -21.55
CA LYS A 273 2.22 13.44 -22.22
C LYS A 273 3.72 13.13 -22.07
N CYS A 274 4.19 12.78 -20.89
CA CYS A 274 5.59 12.50 -20.56
C CYS A 274 5.85 11.01 -20.39
N TRP A 275 5.73 10.25 -21.49
CA TRP A 275 5.89 8.80 -21.46
C TRP A 275 7.28 8.41 -20.93
N GLN A 276 7.34 7.74 -19.79
CA GLN A 276 8.56 7.43 -19.05
C GLN A 276 9.44 8.68 -18.82
N SER A 277 8.81 9.75 -18.34
CA SER A 277 9.41 11.07 -18.06
C SER A 277 9.92 11.84 -19.30
N ASP A 278 9.75 11.32 -20.51
CA ASP A 278 10.07 12.05 -21.74
C ASP A 278 8.84 12.81 -22.28
N CYS A 279 8.75 14.08 -21.90
CA CYS A 279 7.68 15.00 -22.33
C CYS A 279 7.69 15.38 -23.82
N LYS A 280 8.61 14.84 -24.64
CA LYS A 280 8.59 15.02 -26.10
C LYS A 280 7.81 13.92 -26.82
N LYS A 281 7.53 12.78 -26.15
CA LYS A 281 6.91 11.61 -26.79
C LYS A 281 5.40 11.71 -26.94
N GLY A 282 4.68 12.08 -25.88
CA GLY A 282 3.22 12.12 -25.89
C GLY A 282 2.64 13.40 -26.50
N PRO A 283 1.41 13.37 -27.03
CA PRO A 283 0.69 14.57 -27.43
C PRO A 283 0.13 15.33 -26.21
N ASP A 284 -0.05 16.64 -26.33
CA ASP A 284 -0.62 17.48 -25.26
C ASP A 284 -2.08 17.10 -24.93
N SER A 285 -2.77 16.44 -25.87
CA SER A 285 -4.11 15.91 -25.67
C SER A 285 -4.17 14.75 -24.68
N ASP A 286 -3.04 14.13 -24.31
CA ASP A 286 -3.01 13.09 -23.28
C ASP A 286 -3.55 13.60 -21.94
N LYS A 287 -3.18 14.83 -21.55
CA LYS A 287 -3.62 15.44 -20.27
C LYS A 287 -5.16 15.48 -20.14
N PRO A 288 -5.90 16.22 -20.98
CA PRO A 288 -7.34 16.31 -20.84
C PRO A 288 -8.06 14.99 -21.13
N ASN A 289 -7.46 14.10 -21.93
CA ASN A 289 -8.06 12.80 -22.21
C ASN A 289 -7.88 11.81 -21.05
N PHE A 290 -6.77 11.88 -20.32
CA PHE A 290 -6.56 11.13 -19.09
C PHE A 290 -7.55 11.59 -18.00
N THR A 291 -7.74 12.90 -17.85
CA THR A 291 -8.76 13.47 -16.95
C THR A 291 -10.17 12.95 -17.30
N LYS A 292 -10.54 12.91 -18.58
CA LYS A 292 -11.82 12.33 -19.03
C LYS A 292 -11.96 10.86 -18.68
N LEU A 293 -10.90 10.06 -18.87
CA LEU A 293 -10.93 8.64 -18.49
C LEU A 293 -11.24 8.48 -16.99
N ILE A 294 -10.58 9.26 -16.13
CA ILE A 294 -10.78 9.19 -14.68
C ILE A 294 -12.21 9.59 -14.30
N GLN A 295 -12.75 10.65 -14.89
CA GLN A 295 -14.13 11.09 -14.64
C GLN A 295 -15.17 10.05 -15.12
N GLU A 296 -14.96 9.46 -16.29
CA GLU A 296 -15.81 8.40 -16.83
C GLU A 296 -15.73 7.13 -15.97
N MET A 297 -14.53 6.76 -15.50
CA MET A 297 -14.31 5.65 -14.57
C MET A 297 -15.02 5.89 -13.24
N ARG A 298 -14.88 7.08 -12.63
CA ARG A 298 -15.55 7.43 -11.37
C ARG A 298 -17.05 7.22 -11.46
N LYS A 299 -17.68 7.78 -12.50
CA LYS A 299 -19.12 7.64 -12.75
C LYS A 299 -19.54 6.17 -12.89
N ALA A 300 -18.76 5.37 -13.61
CA ALA A 300 -19.07 3.95 -13.82
C ALA A 300 -18.85 3.12 -12.55
N PHE A 301 -17.80 3.42 -11.78
CA PHE A 301 -17.46 2.73 -10.53
C PHE A 301 -18.46 3.06 -9.41
N ASP A 302 -19.03 4.26 -9.39
CA ASP A 302 -20.12 4.61 -8.46
C ASP A 302 -21.43 3.88 -8.76
N ALA A 303 -21.63 3.46 -10.01
CA ALA A 303 -22.83 2.75 -10.44
C ALA A 303 -22.77 1.23 -10.17
N THR A 304 -21.63 0.68 -9.74
CA THR A 304 -21.52 -0.73 -9.36
C THR A 304 -22.08 -0.98 -7.96
N SER A 305 -22.42 -2.24 -7.67
CA SER A 305 -22.90 -2.66 -6.35
C SER A 305 -22.14 -3.91 -5.89
N PRO A 306 -21.20 -3.79 -4.93
CA PRO A 306 -20.79 -2.56 -4.24
C PRO A 306 -20.05 -1.56 -5.16
N PRO A 307 -20.01 -0.25 -4.83
CA PRO A 307 -19.21 0.73 -5.57
C PRO A 307 -17.72 0.40 -5.53
N LEU A 308 -17.05 0.49 -6.68
CA LEU A 308 -15.61 0.26 -6.79
C LEU A 308 -14.80 1.50 -6.39
N THR A 309 -13.63 1.28 -5.81
CA THR A 309 -12.67 2.33 -5.47
C THR A 309 -11.85 2.72 -6.71
N LEU A 310 -11.63 4.03 -6.90
CA LEU A 310 -10.74 4.55 -7.94
C LEU A 310 -9.63 5.36 -7.29
N ALA A 311 -8.41 4.86 -7.38
CA ALA A 311 -7.19 5.57 -7.00
C ALA A 311 -6.40 5.96 -8.26
N VAL A 312 -5.58 6.99 -8.15
CA VAL A 312 -4.69 7.45 -9.23
C VAL A 312 -3.31 7.72 -8.66
N SER A 313 -2.27 7.25 -9.33
CA SER A 313 -0.89 7.59 -9.00
C SER A 313 -0.38 8.70 -9.92
N LEU A 314 0.17 9.76 -9.33
CA LEU A 314 0.76 10.89 -10.03
C LEU A 314 2.26 10.95 -9.84
N SER A 315 2.96 11.50 -10.84
CA SER A 315 4.37 11.85 -10.73
C SER A 315 4.64 12.83 -9.58
N GLY A 316 5.78 12.69 -8.91
CA GLY A 316 6.34 13.69 -8.00
C GLY A 316 7.18 14.77 -8.69
N TYR A 317 7.42 14.67 -10.01
CA TYR A 317 8.23 15.63 -10.76
C TYR A 317 7.38 16.82 -11.22
N LYS A 318 7.74 18.03 -10.80
CA LYS A 318 6.99 19.25 -11.13
C LYS A 318 6.75 19.41 -12.63
N GLU A 319 7.78 19.20 -13.45
CA GLU A 319 7.70 19.35 -14.91
C GLU A 319 6.78 18.32 -15.58
N VAL A 320 6.63 17.15 -14.98
CA VAL A 320 5.67 16.13 -15.42
C VAL A 320 4.28 16.52 -14.95
N ILE A 321 4.11 16.92 -13.69
CA ILE A 321 2.82 17.36 -13.14
C ILE A 321 2.21 18.47 -14.01
N ASP A 322 3.01 19.50 -14.31
CA ASP A 322 2.58 20.65 -15.10
C ASP A 322 2.13 20.27 -16.52
N LYS A 323 2.60 19.14 -17.07
CA LYS A 323 2.32 18.71 -18.46
C LYS A 323 1.35 17.54 -18.56
N ALA A 324 1.23 16.72 -17.53
CA ALA A 324 0.49 15.46 -17.55
C ALA A 324 -0.91 15.55 -16.96
N TYR A 325 -1.14 16.46 -16.00
CA TYR A 325 -2.32 16.36 -15.13
C TYR A 325 -3.14 17.64 -15.05
N ASP A 326 -4.47 17.49 -15.06
CA ASP A 326 -5.41 18.48 -14.54
C ASP A 326 -5.68 18.13 -13.06
N VAL A 327 -4.74 18.49 -12.18
CA VAL A 327 -4.67 17.98 -10.79
C VAL A 327 -6.00 18.11 -10.05
N ARG A 328 -6.65 19.29 -10.11
CA ARG A 328 -7.93 19.53 -9.42
C ARG A 328 -9.00 18.55 -9.88
N ASP A 329 -9.22 18.46 -11.18
CA ASP A 329 -10.31 17.67 -11.76
C ASP A 329 -10.07 16.15 -11.56
N ILE A 330 -8.79 15.73 -11.50
CA ILE A 330 -8.41 14.36 -11.12
C ILE A 330 -8.69 14.10 -9.63
N THR A 331 -8.31 15.02 -8.74
CA THR A 331 -8.52 14.85 -7.29
C THR A 331 -10.00 14.89 -6.88
N GLU A 332 -10.85 15.59 -7.64
CA GLU A 332 -12.31 15.58 -7.41
C GLU A 332 -12.96 14.26 -7.84
N ALA A 333 -12.38 13.59 -8.84
CA ALA A 333 -12.90 12.33 -9.37
C ALA A 333 -12.31 11.09 -8.67
N ALA A 334 -11.07 11.11 -8.22
CA ALA A 334 -10.45 9.97 -7.54
C ALA A 334 -10.85 9.90 -6.05
N GLU A 335 -11.02 8.70 -5.51
CA GLU A 335 -11.24 8.47 -4.07
C GLU A 335 -10.00 8.85 -3.25
N PHE A 336 -8.81 8.63 -3.81
CA PHE A 336 -7.56 9.20 -3.34
C PHE A 336 -6.55 9.25 -4.47
N VAL A 337 -5.55 10.12 -4.29
CA VAL A 337 -4.42 10.26 -5.21
C VAL A 337 -3.14 9.99 -4.44
N SER A 338 -2.32 9.07 -4.95
CA SER A 338 -0.96 8.83 -4.46
C SER A 338 0.02 9.65 -5.29
N VAL A 339 0.88 10.44 -4.66
CA VAL A 339 1.96 11.15 -5.37
C VAL A 339 3.26 10.39 -5.12
N MET A 340 3.93 9.98 -6.19
CA MET A 340 5.20 9.24 -6.14
C MET A 340 6.34 10.19 -5.77
N THR A 341 6.45 10.45 -4.46
CA THR A 341 7.40 11.37 -3.82
C THR A 341 8.71 10.67 -3.47
N TYR A 342 9.20 9.87 -4.40
CA TYR A 342 10.42 9.08 -4.34
C TYR A 342 11.05 9.02 -5.73
N ASP A 343 12.20 8.34 -5.84
CA ASP A 343 13.04 8.31 -7.05
C ASP A 343 13.52 9.69 -7.51
N TYR A 344 13.56 10.69 -6.64
CA TYR A 344 14.08 12.02 -7.01
C TYR A 344 15.57 11.98 -7.39
N HIS A 345 16.32 11.07 -6.76
CA HIS A 345 17.73 10.82 -7.01
C HIS A 345 17.98 9.31 -7.13
N GLY A 346 18.90 8.91 -8.01
CA GLY A 346 19.20 7.50 -8.25
C GLY A 346 20.41 7.27 -9.13
N ALA A 347 20.67 6.01 -9.45
CA ALA A 347 21.89 5.57 -10.14
C ALA A 347 22.07 6.14 -11.57
N TRP A 348 21.05 6.77 -12.15
CA TRP A 348 21.15 7.50 -13.42
C TRP A 348 21.88 8.84 -13.29
N GLU A 349 22.14 9.30 -12.06
CA GLU A 349 22.90 10.51 -11.78
C GLU A 349 24.38 10.20 -11.52
N GLY A 350 25.27 11.19 -11.77
CA GLY A 350 26.71 11.06 -11.53
C GLY A 350 27.17 11.37 -10.09
N HIS A 351 26.25 11.56 -9.15
CA HIS A 351 26.51 12.00 -7.78
C HIS A 351 25.44 11.45 -6.84
N THR A 352 25.77 11.18 -5.58
CA THR A 352 24.81 10.61 -4.61
C THR A 352 23.78 11.63 -4.12
N GLY A 353 22.51 11.25 -4.10
CA GLY A 353 21.38 12.01 -3.55
C GLY A 353 20.43 11.13 -2.74
N HIS A 354 19.59 11.75 -1.90
CA HIS A 354 18.60 11.01 -1.11
C HIS A 354 17.42 10.59 -2.00
N LEU A 355 16.90 9.37 -1.89
CA LEU A 355 15.82 8.87 -2.76
C LEU A 355 14.53 9.72 -2.70
N ALA A 356 14.13 10.10 -1.47
CA ALA A 356 12.87 10.79 -1.19
C ALA A 356 13.05 11.92 -0.16
N PRO A 357 13.79 12.99 -0.48
CA PRO A 357 14.01 14.10 0.46
C PRO A 357 12.68 14.81 0.79
N LEU A 358 12.52 15.19 2.05
CA LEU A 358 11.35 15.94 2.50
C LEU A 358 11.46 17.43 2.19
N TYR A 359 12.68 17.98 2.22
CA TYR A 359 12.94 19.40 1.97
C TYR A 359 14.10 19.54 1.00
N GLN A 360 14.09 20.63 0.25
CA GLN A 360 15.23 21.08 -0.54
C GLN A 360 16.49 21.21 0.34
N ARG A 361 17.64 20.88 -0.24
CA ARG A 361 18.98 21.11 0.33
C ARG A 361 19.76 22.15 -0.49
N ASP A 362 20.67 22.83 0.19
CA ASP A 362 21.63 23.71 -0.47
C ASP A 362 22.48 22.90 -1.45
N GLY A 363 22.50 23.32 -2.72
CA GLY A 363 23.22 22.63 -3.79
C GLY A 363 22.37 21.69 -4.65
N ASP A 364 21.08 21.50 -4.33
CA ASP A 364 20.18 20.72 -5.19
C ASP A 364 20.04 21.38 -6.57
N SER A 365 20.27 20.59 -7.62
CA SER A 365 20.15 21.07 -9.00
C SER A 365 18.70 21.39 -9.38
N ASN A 366 17.72 20.71 -8.76
CA ASN A 366 16.31 20.99 -8.91
C ASN A 366 15.66 21.24 -7.54
N PRO A 367 15.20 22.47 -7.25
CA PRO A 367 14.64 22.82 -5.94
C PRO A 367 13.27 22.16 -5.67
N TYR A 368 12.65 21.51 -6.66
CA TYR A 368 11.35 20.85 -6.53
C TYR A 368 11.44 19.33 -6.35
N TYR A 369 12.65 18.78 -6.29
CA TYR A 369 12.86 17.34 -6.10
C TYR A 369 12.81 16.99 -4.61
N ASN A 370 11.66 17.27 -3.99
CA ASN A 370 11.33 17.04 -2.58
C ASN A 370 9.79 17.12 -2.41
N MET A 371 9.31 16.86 -1.19
CA MET A 371 7.88 16.77 -0.83
C MET A 371 7.22 18.09 -0.43
#